data_AF-A0A6I7PGF5-F1
#
_entry.id   AF-A0A6I7PGF5-F1
#
_cell.length_a   1.000
_cell.length_b   1.000
_cell.length_c   1.000
_cell.angle_alpha   90.00
_cell.angle_beta   90.00
_cell.angle_gamma   90.00
#
_symmetry.space_group_name_H-M   'P 1'
#
loop_
_entity.id
_entity.type
_entity.pdbx_description
1 polymer ?
#
loop_
_entity_poly.entity_id
_entity_poly.type
_entity_poly.pdbx_seq_one_letter_code
_entity_poly.pdbx_strand_id
1 'polypeptide(L)'
;MRLDEVRRLESPLKITPLDLDMVAAFLQRNPRVVIVTGVKRDNLAALRKIAQRIEANERRVVPQAYEPSEVGKALEMVSRALELRQRYDDALLAVAMPVAVVEDGTAARLADHGISSYAHTINGRSEYQRLRELGVTSIYTDEPSLADCR
;
A
#
# COMPACT_ATOMS: atom_id res chain seq x y z
N MET A 1 -21.20 -10.59 -11.80
CA MET A 1 -21.17 -9.32 -12.54
C MET A 1 -20.07 -9.40 -13.58
N ARG A 2 -20.35 -9.01 -14.82
CA ARG A 2 -19.36 -8.97 -15.91
C ARG A 2 -18.52 -7.69 -15.80
N LEU A 3 -17.30 -7.71 -16.33
CA LEU A 3 -16.38 -6.55 -16.26
C LEU A 3 -17.01 -5.29 -16.88
N ASP A 4 -17.69 -5.43 -18.01
CA ASP A 4 -18.37 -4.30 -18.69
C ASP A 4 -19.54 -3.72 -17.89
N GLU A 5 -20.14 -4.50 -17.01
CA GLU A 5 -21.18 -4.03 -16.09
C GLU A 5 -20.54 -3.22 -14.95
N VAL A 6 -19.40 -3.69 -14.42
CA VAL A 6 -18.64 -2.99 -13.37
C VAL A 6 -18.12 -1.64 -13.87
N ARG A 7 -17.61 -1.57 -15.10
CA ARG A 7 -17.08 -0.34 -15.72
C ARG A 7 -18.12 0.78 -15.85
N ARG A 8 -19.42 0.42 -15.84
CA ARG A 8 -20.54 1.37 -15.94
C ARG A 8 -21.10 1.78 -14.58
N LEU A 9 -20.61 1.19 -13.49
CA LEU A 9 -20.98 1.64 -12.15
C LEU A 9 -20.42 3.04 -11.92
N GLU A 10 -21.23 3.89 -11.32
CA GLU A 10 -20.86 5.24 -10.94
C GLU A 10 -21.06 5.37 -9.44
N SER A 11 -20.03 5.85 -8.75
CA SER A 11 -20.15 6.16 -7.32
C SER A 11 -20.88 7.49 -7.10
N PRO A 12 -21.30 7.82 -5.87
CA PRO A 12 -21.88 9.14 -5.56
C PRO A 12 -20.97 10.33 -5.91
N LEU A 13 -19.66 10.10 -6.03
CA LEU A 13 -18.67 11.10 -6.43
C LEU A 13 -18.50 11.22 -7.96
N LYS A 14 -19.36 10.54 -8.74
CA LYS A 14 -19.33 10.52 -10.20
C LYS A 14 -18.05 9.96 -10.82
N ILE A 15 -17.38 9.07 -10.08
CA ILE A 15 -16.23 8.29 -10.55
C ILE A 15 -16.63 6.86 -10.84
N THR A 16 -15.99 6.27 -11.87
CA THR A 16 -16.20 4.90 -12.32
C THR A 16 -15.04 3.99 -11.88
N PRO A 17 -15.27 2.69 -11.64
CA PRO A 17 -14.21 1.75 -11.30
C PRO A 17 -13.16 1.62 -12.41
N LEU A 18 -11.90 1.53 -12.00
CA LEU A 18 -10.79 1.16 -12.88
C LEU A 18 -10.56 -0.36 -12.82
N ASP A 19 -10.22 -0.96 -13.96
CA ASP A 19 -9.69 -2.31 -14.00
C ASP A 19 -8.15 -2.34 -14.10
N LEU A 20 -7.57 -3.54 -14.06
CA LEU A 20 -6.13 -3.71 -14.08
C LEU A 20 -5.45 -3.21 -15.36
N ASP A 21 -6.13 -3.26 -16.51
CA ASP A 21 -5.55 -2.78 -17.77
C ASP A 21 -5.46 -1.25 -17.75
N MET A 22 -6.50 -0.59 -17.23
CA MET A 22 -6.50 0.86 -17.01
C MET A 22 -5.45 1.28 -15.99
N VAL A 23 -5.30 0.53 -14.90
CA VAL A 23 -4.26 0.77 -13.88
C VAL A 23 -2.85 0.58 -14.47
N ALA A 24 -2.62 -0.46 -15.26
CA ALA A 24 -1.33 -0.68 -15.94
C ALA A 24 -0.99 0.49 -16.87
N ALA A 25 -1.95 0.94 -17.69
CA ALA A 25 -1.77 2.09 -18.58
C ALA A 25 -1.56 3.41 -17.80
N PHE A 26 -2.15 3.56 -16.61
CA PHE A 26 -1.89 4.70 -15.73
C PHE A 26 -0.45 4.67 -15.20
N LEU A 27 0.04 3.52 -14.73
CA LEU A 27 1.40 3.38 -14.20
C LEU A 27 2.49 3.57 -15.25
N GLN A 28 2.23 3.16 -16.50
CA GLN A 28 3.15 3.44 -17.61
C GLN A 28 3.31 4.94 -17.87
N ARG A 29 2.21 5.70 -17.80
CA ARG A 29 2.21 7.17 -17.96
C ARG A 29 2.76 7.93 -16.76
N ASN A 30 2.75 7.30 -15.58
CA ASN A 30 3.15 7.92 -14.31
C ASN A 30 4.25 7.10 -13.63
N PRO A 31 5.50 7.12 -14.14
CA PRO A 31 6.55 6.20 -13.71
C PRO A 31 6.98 6.37 -12.25
N ARG A 32 6.68 7.52 -11.63
CA ARG A 32 6.97 7.81 -10.22
C ARG A 32 5.93 7.26 -9.25
N VAL A 33 4.78 6.82 -9.74
CA VAL A 33 3.69 6.33 -8.88
C VAL A 33 3.91 4.85 -8.57
N VAL A 34 3.75 4.51 -7.29
CA VAL A 34 3.71 3.15 -6.75
C VAL A 34 2.32 2.92 -6.17
N ILE A 35 1.79 1.71 -6.33
CA ILE A 35 0.49 1.32 -5.79
C ILE A 35 0.68 0.50 -4.52
N VAL A 36 0.00 0.89 -3.45
CA VAL A 36 -0.18 0.03 -2.27
C VAL A 36 -1.53 -0.68 -2.38
N THR A 37 -1.57 -2.00 -2.33
CA THR A 37 -2.82 -2.76 -2.55
C THR A 37 -3.52 -3.09 -1.24
N GLY A 38 -4.79 -2.72 -1.07
CA GLY A 38 -5.62 -3.11 0.08
C GLY A 38 -6.65 -4.19 -0.26
N VAL A 39 -6.19 -5.41 -0.60
CA VAL A 39 -7.10 -6.50 -1.01
C VAL A 39 -7.63 -7.23 0.22
N LYS A 40 -8.93 -7.07 0.50
CA LYS A 40 -9.58 -7.60 1.72
C LYS A 40 -9.94 -9.09 1.69
N ARG A 41 -9.95 -9.71 0.51
CA ARG A 41 -10.29 -11.13 0.30
C ARG A 41 -9.49 -11.70 -0.85
N ASP A 42 -9.03 -12.94 -0.70
CA ASP A 42 -8.25 -13.66 -1.71
C ASP A 42 -7.04 -12.85 -2.22
N ASN A 43 -6.32 -12.21 -1.29
CA ASN A 43 -5.19 -11.30 -1.60
C ASN A 43 -4.20 -11.93 -2.57
N LEU A 44 -3.80 -13.18 -2.32
CA LEU A 44 -2.90 -13.91 -3.20
C LEU A 44 -3.47 -14.09 -4.62
N ALA A 45 -4.75 -14.40 -4.76
CA ALA A 45 -5.36 -14.53 -6.09
C ALA A 45 -5.37 -13.18 -6.83
N ALA A 46 -5.60 -12.07 -6.13
CA ALA A 46 -5.51 -10.74 -6.71
C ALA A 46 -4.08 -10.38 -7.12
N LEU A 47 -3.08 -10.67 -6.27
CA LEU A 47 -1.67 -10.45 -6.59
C LEU A 47 -1.21 -11.23 -7.82
N ARG A 48 -1.69 -12.47 -8.04
CA ARG A 48 -1.43 -13.21 -9.30
C ARG A 48 -1.93 -12.46 -10.52
N LYS A 49 -3.16 -11.94 -10.45
CA LYS A 49 -3.75 -11.18 -11.57
C LYS A 49 -2.99 -9.88 -11.83
N ILE A 50 -2.55 -9.21 -10.76
CA ILE A 50 -1.73 -7.99 -10.85
C ILE A 50 -0.39 -8.31 -11.53
N ALA A 51 0.34 -9.33 -11.06
CA ALA A 51 1.65 -9.70 -11.61
C ALA A 51 1.59 -10.11 -13.09
N GLN A 52 0.44 -10.64 -13.55
CA GLN A 52 0.20 -10.98 -14.95
C GLN A 52 -0.11 -9.78 -15.86
N ARG A 53 -0.48 -8.62 -15.29
CA ARG A 53 -0.94 -7.43 -16.04
C ARG A 53 -0.01 -6.24 -15.91
N ILE A 54 0.64 -6.07 -14.76
CA ILE A 54 1.49 -4.92 -14.46
C ILE A 54 2.94 -5.33 -14.66
N GLU A 55 3.59 -4.75 -15.68
CA GLU A 55 5.02 -4.88 -15.91
C GLU A 55 5.83 -4.23 -14.78
N ALA A 56 6.99 -4.80 -14.47
CA ALA A 56 7.85 -4.37 -13.37
C ALA A 56 7.10 -4.24 -12.03
N ASN A 57 6.10 -5.09 -11.78
CA ASN A 57 5.24 -5.03 -10.60
C ASN A 57 6.04 -5.08 -9.30
N GLU A 58 7.21 -5.73 -9.29
CA GLU A 58 8.13 -5.79 -8.15
C GLU A 58 8.68 -4.44 -7.68
N ARG A 59 8.62 -3.42 -8.54
CA ARG A 59 9.01 -2.04 -8.20
C ARG A 59 7.82 -1.08 -8.14
N ARG A 60 6.64 -1.51 -8.59
CA ARG A 60 5.48 -0.64 -8.82
C ARG A 60 4.31 -0.97 -7.91
N VAL A 61 4.34 -2.11 -7.23
CA VAL A 61 3.26 -2.60 -6.38
C VAL A 61 3.83 -3.03 -5.04
N VAL A 62 3.27 -2.47 -3.97
CA VAL A 62 3.53 -2.85 -2.58
C VAL A 62 2.28 -3.55 -2.04
N PRO A 63 2.30 -4.88 -1.88
CA PRO A 63 1.18 -5.59 -1.30
C PRO A 63 1.00 -5.23 0.17
N GLN A 64 -0.20 -4.82 0.56
CA GLN A 64 -0.59 -4.83 1.97
C GLN A 64 -1.09 -6.23 2.33
N ALA A 65 -0.57 -6.77 3.42
CA ALA A 65 -1.01 -8.01 4.03
C ALA A 65 -1.78 -7.69 5.31
N TYR A 66 -2.90 -8.37 5.53
CA TYR A 66 -3.69 -8.20 6.77
C TYR A 66 -3.38 -9.30 7.78
N GLU A 67 -2.86 -10.43 7.33
CA GLU A 67 -2.45 -11.54 8.20
C GLU A 67 -0.95 -11.85 8.01
N PRO A 68 -0.23 -12.22 9.08
CA PRO A 68 1.18 -12.63 8.98
C PRO A 68 1.42 -13.75 7.96
N SER A 69 0.44 -14.65 7.76
CA SER A 69 0.52 -15.78 6.83
C SER A 69 0.56 -15.35 5.35
N GLU A 70 0.10 -14.14 5.03
CA GLU A 70 0.09 -13.58 3.67
C GLU A 70 1.42 -12.95 3.30
N VAL A 71 2.19 -12.45 4.27
CA VAL A 71 3.41 -11.66 4.05
C VAL A 71 4.40 -12.43 3.17
N GLY A 72 4.80 -13.65 3.58
CA GLY A 72 5.78 -14.44 2.84
C GLY A 72 5.32 -14.79 1.41
N LYS A 73 4.04 -15.11 1.23
CA LYS A 73 3.46 -15.50 -0.07
C LYS A 73 3.27 -14.30 -1.00
N ALA A 74 2.86 -13.14 -0.46
CA ALA A 74 2.74 -11.91 -1.22
C ALA A 74 4.11 -11.48 -1.76
N LEU A 75 5.15 -11.58 -0.95
CA LEU A 75 6.54 -11.29 -1.35
C LEU A 75 7.06 -12.24 -2.42
N GLU A 76 6.86 -13.55 -2.26
CA GLU A 76 7.27 -14.59 -3.22
C GLU A 76 6.57 -14.44 -4.58
N MET A 77 5.34 -13.94 -4.60
CA MET A 77 4.56 -13.83 -5.83
C MET A 77 4.87 -12.56 -6.62
N VAL A 78 5.28 -11.51 -5.93
CA VAL A 78 5.89 -10.33 -6.55
C VAL A 78 7.34 -10.62 -6.94
N SER A 79 8.03 -11.52 -6.23
CA SER A 79 9.46 -11.82 -6.41
C SER A 79 9.69 -13.32 -6.62
N ARG A 80 9.84 -13.77 -7.87
CA ARG A 80 10.03 -15.19 -8.23
C ARG A 80 11.40 -15.75 -7.77
N ALA A 81 11.43 -16.14 -6.51
CA ALA A 81 12.05 -17.30 -5.85
C ALA A 81 13.34 -17.94 -6.45
N LEU A 82 14.47 -17.83 -5.70
CA LEU A 82 15.34 -18.93 -5.22
C LEU A 82 16.67 -18.42 -4.62
N GLU A 83 17.12 -17.21 -4.96
CA GLU A 83 18.31 -16.56 -4.36
C GLU A 83 18.03 -15.91 -2.99
N LEU A 84 16.77 -15.58 -2.71
CA LEU A 84 16.44 -14.60 -1.68
C LEU A 84 16.21 -15.20 -0.28
N ARG A 85 16.36 -16.52 -0.15
CA ARG A 85 16.22 -17.26 1.12
C ARG A 85 17.37 -16.99 2.12
N GLN A 86 18.41 -16.27 1.70
CA GLN A 86 19.46 -15.72 2.56
C GLN A 86 19.27 -14.23 2.91
N ARG A 87 18.24 -13.53 2.38
CA ARG A 87 18.29 -12.06 2.18
C ARG A 87 17.17 -11.23 2.81
N TYR A 88 16.16 -11.79 3.46
CA TYR A 88 14.96 -11.02 3.86
C TYR A 88 14.87 -10.64 5.34
N ASP A 89 15.82 -9.83 5.80
CA ASP A 89 15.60 -8.95 6.98
C ASP A 89 14.83 -7.66 6.61
N ASP A 90 14.67 -7.32 5.31
CA ASP A 90 14.03 -6.07 4.82
C ASP A 90 12.66 -6.26 4.11
N ALA A 91 12.02 -7.42 4.30
CA ALA A 91 10.78 -7.78 3.61
C ALA A 91 9.56 -6.93 4.04
N LEU A 92 9.59 -6.42 5.27
CA LEU A 92 8.57 -5.54 5.81
C LEU A 92 8.96 -4.08 5.53
N LEU A 93 8.33 -3.46 4.52
CA LEU A 93 8.61 -2.06 4.20
C LEU A 93 8.10 -1.11 5.29
N ALA A 94 6.89 -1.37 5.79
CA ALA A 94 6.28 -0.54 6.83
C ALA A 94 5.09 -1.22 7.51
N VAL A 95 4.69 -0.68 8.67
CA VAL A 95 3.45 -1.04 9.36
C VAL A 95 2.42 0.07 9.21
N ALA A 96 1.25 -0.24 8.64
CA ALA A 96 0.11 0.66 8.61
C ALA A 96 -0.76 0.45 9.86
N MET A 97 -1.10 1.51 10.60
CA MET A 97 -1.82 1.43 11.88
C MET A 97 -2.80 2.59 12.09
N PRO A 98 -3.84 2.42 12.93
CA PRO A 98 -4.73 3.52 13.32
C PRO A 98 -4.06 4.47 14.32
N VAL A 99 -4.57 5.70 14.45
CA VAL A 99 -4.04 6.75 15.34
C VAL A 99 -3.90 6.28 16.79
N ALA A 100 -4.89 5.56 17.34
CA ALA A 100 -4.80 5.06 18.71
C ALA A 100 -3.55 4.20 18.96
N VAL A 101 -3.15 3.36 18.00
CA VAL A 101 -1.95 2.51 18.10
C VAL A 101 -0.67 3.35 18.03
N VAL A 102 -0.69 4.46 17.29
CA VAL A 102 0.40 5.45 17.29
C VAL A 102 0.52 6.11 18.66
N GLU A 103 -0.60 6.54 19.24
CA GLU A 103 -0.67 7.21 20.54
C GLU A 103 -0.20 6.31 21.69
N ASP A 104 -0.35 4.99 21.55
CA ASP A 104 0.21 3.98 22.46
C ASP A 104 1.75 3.81 22.35
N GLY A 105 2.41 4.66 21.57
CA GLY A 105 3.86 4.69 21.36
C GLY A 105 4.39 3.62 20.41
N THR A 106 3.51 2.93 19.67
CA THR A 106 3.94 1.84 18.78
C THR A 106 4.79 2.36 17.62
N ALA A 107 4.46 3.53 17.07
CA ALA A 107 5.23 4.13 15.98
C ALA A 107 6.66 4.49 16.42
N ALA A 108 6.82 5.07 17.62
CA ALA A 108 8.14 5.36 18.19
C ALA A 108 8.98 4.08 18.38
N ARG A 109 8.38 3.02 18.96
CA ARG A 109 9.07 1.73 19.13
C ARG A 109 9.51 1.12 17.81
N LEU A 110 8.68 1.21 16.76
CA LEU A 110 9.04 0.74 15.43
C LEU A 110 10.19 1.56 14.83
N ALA A 111 10.18 2.88 15.03
CA ALA A 111 11.25 3.77 14.59
C ALA A 111 12.60 3.46 15.27
N ASP A 112 12.60 3.11 16.56
CA ASP A 112 13.81 2.67 17.29
C ASP A 112 14.44 1.40 16.68
N HIS A 113 13.64 0.60 15.98
CA HIS A 113 14.08 -0.59 15.24
C HIS A 113 14.28 -0.34 13.73
N GLY A 114 14.20 0.91 13.27
CA GLY A 114 14.34 1.27 11.85
C GLY A 114 13.16 0.85 10.97
N ILE A 115 12.03 0.46 11.56
CA ILE A 115 10.84 0.03 10.83
C ILE A 115 9.94 1.24 10.57
N SER A 116 9.64 1.51 9.30
CA SER A 116 8.75 2.61 8.93
C SER A 116 7.31 2.34 9.35
N SER A 117 6.55 3.40 9.65
CA SER A 117 5.14 3.29 10.03
C SER A 117 4.25 4.32 9.32
N TYR A 118 3.02 3.92 9.03
CA TYR A 118 2.03 4.73 8.33
C TYR A 118 0.75 4.82 9.17
N ALA A 119 0.24 6.03 9.41
CA ALA A 119 -1.06 6.22 10.05
C ALA A 119 -2.17 6.32 9.01
N HIS A 120 -3.37 5.80 9.28
CA HIS A 120 -4.53 5.94 8.41
C HIS A 120 -5.81 6.30 9.16
N THR A 121 -6.74 7.06 8.59
CA THR A 121 -6.61 7.98 7.42
C THR A 121 -6.52 9.40 7.96
N ILE A 122 -5.49 10.16 7.58
CA ILE A 122 -5.17 11.47 8.16
C ILE A 122 -5.39 12.56 7.12
N ASN A 123 -6.32 13.48 7.40
CA ASN A 123 -6.72 14.54 6.48
C ASN A 123 -6.46 15.96 7.05
N GLY A 124 -5.85 16.06 8.24
CA GLY A 124 -5.47 17.32 8.88
C GLY A 124 -3.95 17.54 8.93
N ARG A 125 -3.50 18.75 8.59
CA ARG A 125 -2.06 19.12 8.65
C ARG A 125 -1.51 19.07 10.07
N SER A 126 -2.21 19.65 11.04
CA SER A 126 -1.79 19.66 12.44
C SER A 126 -1.72 18.25 13.02
N GLU A 127 -2.67 17.40 12.66
CA GLU A 127 -2.68 15.99 13.04
C GLU A 127 -1.50 15.23 12.43
N TYR A 128 -1.21 15.43 11.15
CA TYR A 128 -0.03 14.84 10.51
C TYR A 128 1.27 15.27 11.22
N GLN A 129 1.44 16.57 11.49
CA GLN A 129 2.62 17.08 12.21
C GLN A 129 2.76 16.44 13.59
N ARG A 130 1.67 16.36 14.36
CA ARG A 130 1.65 15.68 15.66
C ARG A 130 2.05 14.21 15.54
N LEU A 131 1.52 13.47 14.56
CA LEU A 131 1.83 12.04 14.39
C LEU A 131 3.30 11.82 13.98
N ARG A 132 3.88 12.73 13.21
CA ARG A 132 5.31 12.74 12.88
C ARG A 132 6.18 12.87 14.15
N GLU A 133 5.80 13.73 15.08
CA GLU A 133 6.48 13.86 16.39
C GLU A 133 6.37 12.57 17.23
N LEU A 134 5.30 11.79 17.03
CA LEU A 134 5.10 10.48 17.68
C LEU A 134 5.79 9.31 16.95
N GLY A 135 6.62 9.59 15.93
CA GLY A 135 7.43 8.59 15.24
C GLY A 135 6.80 8.00 13.97
N VAL A 136 5.65 8.50 13.52
CA VAL A 136 5.06 8.06 12.24
C VAL A 136 5.94 8.50 11.07
N THR A 137 6.15 7.61 10.10
CA THR A 137 6.92 7.91 8.88
C THR A 137 6.05 8.60 7.82
N SER A 138 4.83 8.16 7.59
CA SER A 138 3.94 8.80 6.61
C SER A 138 2.46 8.47 6.88
N ILE A 139 1.57 8.84 5.96
CA ILE A 139 0.13 8.72 6.16
C ILE A 139 -0.58 8.17 4.93
N TYR A 140 -1.71 7.51 5.16
CA TYR A 140 -2.77 7.41 4.18
C TYR A 140 -3.67 8.63 4.32
N THR A 141 -3.97 9.30 3.21
CA THR A 141 -4.72 10.55 3.20
C THR A 141 -5.62 10.62 1.97
N ASP A 142 -6.78 11.24 2.14
CA ASP A 142 -7.65 11.67 1.04
C ASP A 142 -7.27 13.07 0.53
N GLU A 143 -6.31 13.74 1.20
CA GLU A 143 -5.83 15.09 0.91
C GLU A 143 -4.33 15.05 0.51
N PRO A 144 -3.99 14.74 -0.76
CA PRO A 144 -2.61 14.55 -1.20
C PRO A 144 -1.68 15.73 -0.93
N SER A 145 -2.22 16.95 -0.86
CA SER A 145 -1.48 18.17 -0.54
C SER A 145 -0.82 18.17 0.85
N LEU A 146 -1.25 17.27 1.75
CA LEU A 146 -0.62 17.09 3.06
C LEU A 146 0.74 16.41 3.00
N ALA A 147 1.00 15.59 1.97
CA ALA A 147 2.27 14.87 1.84
C ALA A 147 3.42 15.78 1.35
N ASP A 148 3.12 16.96 0.81
CA ASP A 148 4.10 17.96 0.37
C ASP A 148 4.69 18.79 1.53
N CYS A 149 4.25 18.53 2.76
CA CYS A 149 4.75 19.18 3.97
C CYS A 149 6.06 18.50 4.39
N ARG A 150 7.17 18.90 3.78
CA ARG A 150 8.52 18.55 4.23
C ARG A 150 9.11 19.68 5.08
#